data_AF-A0A5K0X4P6-F1
#
_entry.id   AF-A0A5K0X4P6-F1
#
_cell.length_a   1.000
_cell.length_b   1.000
_cell.length_c   1.000
_cell.angle_alpha   90.00
_cell.angle_beta   90.00
_cell.angle_gamma   90.00
#
_symmetry.space_group_name_H-M   'P 1'
#
loop_
_entity.id
_entity.type
_entity.pdbx_description
1 polymer ?
#
loop_
_entity_poly.entity_id
_entity_poly.type
_entity_poly.pdbx_seq_one_letter_code
_entity_poly.pdbx_strand_id
1 'polypeptide(L)' 'VGMPNFNMMRIPQGYDPCYSPYAEDYFNRQDVQIALHANTSGNVPGKWKTC' A
#
# COMPACT_ATOMS: atom_id res chain seq x y z
N VAL A 1 -6.57 30.86 19.55
CA VAL A 1 -5.34 30.39 18.88
C VAL A 1 -5.74 29.65 17.61
N GLY A 2 -5.63 30.31 16.46
CA GLY A 2 -5.97 29.70 15.16
C GLY A 2 -4.83 28.81 14.68
N MET A 3 -5.16 27.64 14.14
CA MET A 3 -4.17 26.72 13.55
C MET A 3 -3.65 27.32 12.24
N PRO A 4 -2.33 27.31 11.98
CA PRO A 4 -1.79 27.80 10.71
C PRO A 4 -2.28 26.91 9.55
N ASN A 5 -2.74 27.57 8.49
CA ASN A 5 -3.22 26.91 7.28
C ASN A 5 -2.01 26.46 6.46
N PHE A 6 -1.55 25.24 6.67
CA PHE A 6 -0.52 24.63 5.84
C PHE A 6 -1.11 24.33 4.46
N ASN A 7 -0.83 25.20 3.49
CA ASN A 7 -1.14 24.94 2.09
C ASN A 7 -0.29 23.73 1.62
N MET A 8 -0.82 22.53 1.79
CA MET A 8 -0.16 21.28 1.38
C MET A 8 -0.03 21.27 -0.15
N MET A 9 1.15 21.64 -0.63
CA MET A 9 1.50 21.54 -2.04
C MET A 9 1.46 20.07 -2.43
N ARG A 10 0.44 19.67 -3.20
CA ARG A 10 0.33 18.31 -3.72
C ARG A 10 1.50 18.06 -4.66
N ILE A 11 2.41 17.19 -4.25
CA ILE A 11 3.45 16.66 -5.12
C ILE A 11 2.71 15.89 -6.22
N PRO A 12 2.86 16.25 -7.51
CA PRO A 12 2.26 15.47 -8.58
C PRO A 12 2.86 14.07 -8.53
N GLN A 13 2.02 13.09 -8.19
CA GLN A 13 2.41 11.69 -8.23
C GLN A 13 2.55 11.32 -9.70
N GLY A 14 3.78 11.04 -10.15
CA GLY A 14 4.04 10.59 -11.51
C GLY A 14 3.30 9.29 -11.78
N TYR A 15 2.66 9.18 -12.94
CA TYR A 15 2.03 7.92 -13.36
C TYR A 15 3.12 6.89 -13.66
N ASP A 16 3.15 5.82 -12.86
CA ASP A 16 3.98 4.65 -13.12
C ASP A 16 3.08 3.51 -13.65
N PRO A 17 3.12 3.20 -14.96
CA PRO A 17 2.36 2.10 -15.53
C PRO A 17 2.83 0.72 -15.02
N CYS A 18 4.01 0.65 -14.40
CA CYS A 18 4.59 -0.59 -13.86
C CYS A 18 4.36 -0.74 -12.34
N TYR A 19 3.44 0.02 -11.74
CA TYR A 19 3.21 -0.05 -10.29
C TYR A 19 2.67 -1.41 -9.82
N SER A 20 1.86 -2.08 -10.65
CA SER A 20 1.15 -3.32 -10.29
C SER A 20 2.09 -4.43 -9.76
N PRO A 21 3.19 -4.82 -10.45
CA PRO A 21 4.11 -5.82 -9.92
C PRO A 21 4.74 -5.43 -8.58
N TYR A 22 5.08 -4.14 -8.38
CA TYR A 22 5.63 -3.68 -7.10
C TYR A 22 4.62 -3.79 -5.96
N ALA A 23 3.35 -3.49 -6.24
CA ALA A 23 2.28 -3.66 -5.26
C ALA A 23 2.11 -5.15 -4.90
N GLU A 24 2.11 -6.03 -5.89
CA GLU A 24 1.99 -7.47 -5.67
C GLU A 24 3.14 -8.03 -4.84
N ASP A 25 4.38 -7.64 -5.14
CA ASP A 25 5.54 -8.06 -4.36
C ASP A 25 5.46 -7.55 -2.91
N TYR A 26 5.02 -6.30 -2.71
CA TYR A 26 4.91 -5.70 -1.38
C TYR A 26 3.82 -6.35 -0.53
N PHE A 27 2.60 -6.48 -1.06
CA PHE A 27 1.45 -7.00 -0.31
C PHE A 27 1.48 -8.52 -0.08
N ASN A 28 2.34 -9.25 -0.80
CA ASN A 28 2.58 -10.67 -0.54
C ASN A 28 3.66 -10.93 0.52
N ARG A 29 4.29 -9.91 1.09
CA ARG A 29 5.22 -10.10 2.21
C ARG A 29 4.48 -10.39 3.50
N GLN A 30 4.97 -11.36 4.28
CA GLN A 30 4.34 -11.79 5.53
C GLN A 30 4.31 -10.68 6.59
N ASP A 31 5.36 -9.88 6.68
CA ASP A 31 5.44 -8.77 7.64
C ASP A 31 4.45 -7.65 7.32
N VAL A 32 4.30 -7.33 6.03
CA VAL A 32 3.29 -6.39 5.53
C VAL A 32 1.88 -6.91 5.80
N GLN A 33 1.64 -8.20 5.53
CA GLN A 33 0.37 -8.86 5.80
C GLN A 33 0.00 -8.79 7.29
N ILE A 34 0.95 -9.12 8.18
CA ILE A 34 0.75 -9.02 9.63
C ILE A 34 0.45 -7.57 10.07
N ALA A 35 1.22 -6.61 9.57
CA ALA A 35 1.04 -5.19 9.90
C ALA A 35 -0.33 -4.65 9.47
N LEU A 36 -0.89 -5.18 8.38
CA LEU A 36 -2.21 -4.83 7.87
C LEU A 36 -3.35 -5.68 8.44
N HIS A 37 -3.04 -6.62 9.35
CA HIS A 37 -3.98 -7.64 9.82
C HIS A 37 -4.60 -8.47 8.68
N ALA A 38 -3.89 -8.61 7.56
CA ALA A 38 -4.25 -9.46 6.44
C ALA A 38 -3.50 -10.79 6.55
N ASN A 39 -4.14 -11.91 6.24
CA ASN A 39 -3.51 -13.24 6.21
C ASN A 39 -2.54 -13.57 7.37
N THR A 40 -2.84 -13.08 8.58
CA THR A 40 -1.97 -13.25 9.77
C THR A 40 -1.77 -14.71 10.15
N SER A 41 -2.79 -15.53 9.92
CA SER A 41 -2.77 -16.98 10.14
C SER A 41 -2.19 -17.78 8.97
N GLY A 42 -1.93 -17.16 7.81
CA GLY A 42 -1.52 -17.90 6.60
C GLY A 42 -2.63 -18.74 5.94
N ASN A 43 -3.88 -18.59 6.38
CA ASN A 43 -5.00 -19.42 5.91
C ASN A 43 -5.69 -18.88 4.66
N VAL A 44 -5.29 -17.70 4.15
CA VAL A 44 -5.85 -17.16 2.91
C VAL A 44 -5.21 -17.89 1.73
N PRO A 45 -6.00 -18.57 0.89
CA PRO A 45 -5.45 -19.32 -0.23
C PRO A 45 -5.02 -18.37 -1.36
N GLY A 46 -3.81 -18.58 -1.85
CA GLY A 46 -3.26 -17.84 -2.99
C GLY A 46 -2.56 -16.53 -2.61
N LYS A 47 -1.99 -15.90 -3.63
CA LYS A 47 -1.30 -14.62 -3.50
C LYS A 47 -2.28 -13.47 -3.73
N TRP A 48 -2.03 -12.36 -3.04
CA TRP A 48 -2.67 -11.09 -3.36
C TRP A 48 -2.25 -10.63 -4.77
N LYS A 49 -3.18 -10.07 -5.53
CA LYS A 49 -2.95 -9.60 -6.92
C LYS A 49 -3.75 -8.35 -7.25
N THR A 50 -3.27 -7.57 -8.22
CA THR A 50 -3.99 -6.42 -8.78
C THR A 50 -5.07 -6.89 -9.78
N CYS A 51 -6.13 -6.11 -9.95
CA CYS A 51 -7.25 -6.41 -10.86
C CYS A 51 -7.21 -5.54 -12.13
#